data_AF-A0A8T0VXP3-F1
#
_entry.id   AF-A0A8T0VXP3-F1
#
_cell.length_a   1.000
_cell.length_b   1.000
_cell.length_c   1.000
_cell.angle_alpha   90.00
_cell.angle_beta   90.00
_cell.angle_gamma   90.00
#
_symmetry.space_group_name_H-M   'P 1'
#
loop_
_entity.id
_entity.type
_entity.pdbx_description
1 polymer ?
#
loop_
_entity_poly.entity_id
_entity_poly.type
_entity_poly.pdbx_seq_one_letter_code
_entity_poly.pdbx_strand_id
1 'polypeptide(L)'
;MSIDGGDDSNAAVGGNILHGEEPPKTERRGLHMRVPPHEGKVMLRPVGDRQFTYVNYNPKGYKYGSQVGIIIKRLYPGEVKICDDEGMVVETRAALTWHDYFYKKDELGLTYARRVKQEFWSLFTTTRADVRRASRNLETYLVKRVSDLIYQARLDAVKKHEGCDDNQARDIELTEEQYLKCRPDWGTREGWAALCKYWTSEKYKEKRRAARAACLKSADVAQNRGGSMPWAETQQLLEHKFGPEKPGTLNTYAVMKSGFKNVDSTGKSAPIPNQKAQKRLTGISF
;
A
#
# COMPACT_ATOMS: atom_id res chain seq x y z
N MET A 1 -37.29 -61.98 -20.41
CA MET A 1 -38.47 -61.10 -20.29
C MET A 1 -38.30 -60.31 -19.00
N SER A 2 -38.41 -59.00 -19.14
CA SER A 2 -38.09 -57.96 -18.19
C SER A 2 -38.83 -58.09 -16.86
N ILE A 3 -38.15 -57.79 -15.76
CA ILE A 3 -38.79 -57.34 -14.53
C ILE A 3 -38.41 -55.88 -14.36
N ASP A 4 -39.46 -55.10 -14.18
CA ASP A 4 -39.54 -53.66 -14.18
C ASP A 4 -39.48 -53.09 -12.75
N GLY A 5 -39.03 -51.84 -12.66
CA GLY A 5 -39.51 -50.81 -11.72
C GLY A 5 -39.35 -51.00 -10.20
N GLY A 6 -38.60 -50.07 -9.58
CA GLY A 6 -38.70 -49.79 -8.15
C GLY A 6 -37.67 -48.73 -7.70
N ASP A 7 -38.12 -47.48 -7.66
CA ASP A 7 -37.42 -46.31 -7.14
C ASP A 7 -37.40 -46.33 -5.59
N ASP A 8 -36.26 -46.03 -4.96
CA ASP A 8 -36.17 -45.22 -3.72
C ASP A 8 -34.72 -45.12 -3.18
N SER A 9 -34.23 -43.89 -3.21
CA SER A 9 -33.39 -43.15 -2.26
C SER A 9 -32.15 -43.76 -1.53
N ASN A 10 -31.10 -42.92 -1.54
CA ASN A 10 -30.01 -42.75 -0.57
C ASN A 10 -28.91 -43.83 -0.43
N ALA A 11 -27.77 -43.57 -1.06
CA ALA A 11 -26.47 -43.84 -0.46
C ALA A 11 -25.46 -42.76 -0.85
N ALA A 12 -24.89 -42.13 0.17
CA ALA A 12 -23.86 -41.12 0.10
C ALA A 12 -22.60 -41.63 -0.61
N VAL A 13 -22.03 -40.81 -1.49
CA VAL A 13 -20.61 -40.90 -1.87
C VAL A 13 -20.01 -39.51 -1.74
N GLY A 14 -19.16 -39.37 -0.73
CA GLY A 14 -18.39 -38.16 -0.46
C GLY A 14 -17.45 -37.85 -1.61
N GLY A 15 -17.62 -36.66 -2.18
CA GLY A 15 -16.62 -36.03 -3.05
C GLY A 15 -15.82 -35.03 -2.23
N ASN A 16 -14.62 -35.44 -1.80
CA ASN A 16 -13.58 -34.55 -1.31
C ASN A 16 -13.32 -33.44 -2.35
N ILE A 17 -13.79 -32.23 -2.10
CA ILE A 17 -13.30 -31.05 -2.82
C ILE A 17 -12.06 -30.57 -2.06
N LEU A 18 -10.93 -30.96 -2.65
CA LEU A 18 -9.57 -30.58 -2.33
C LEU A 18 -9.49 -29.12 -1.87
N HIS A 19 -8.97 -28.93 -0.65
CA HIS A 19 -8.40 -27.67 -0.20
C HIS A 19 -7.30 -27.28 -1.20
N GLY A 20 -7.63 -26.42 -2.17
CA GLY A 20 -6.64 -25.77 -2.99
C GLY A 20 -5.76 -24.93 -2.07
N GLU A 21 -4.49 -25.32 -1.97
CA GLU A 21 -3.47 -24.53 -1.29
C GLU A 21 -3.52 -23.10 -1.83
N GLU A 22 -3.72 -22.14 -0.92
CA GLU A 22 -3.61 -20.73 -1.24
C GLU A 22 -2.18 -20.51 -1.77
N PRO A 23 -1.98 -19.95 -2.98
CA PRO A 23 -0.64 -19.76 -3.51
C PRO A 23 0.17 -18.92 -2.52
N PRO A 24 1.45 -19.27 -2.28
CA PRO A 24 2.26 -18.60 -1.28
C PRO A 24 2.25 -17.10 -1.54
N LYS A 25 1.92 -16.33 -0.49
CA LYS A 25 1.90 -14.87 -0.52
C LYS A 25 3.26 -14.39 -1.03
N THR A 26 3.27 -13.92 -2.28
CA THR A 26 4.45 -13.43 -3.01
C THR A 26 5.44 -12.76 -2.05
N GLU A 27 6.63 -13.33 -1.96
CA GLU A 27 7.75 -12.75 -1.22
C GLU A 27 7.91 -11.28 -1.66
N ARG A 28 8.01 -10.36 -0.69
CA ARG A 28 8.06 -8.93 -0.98
C ARG A 28 9.32 -8.66 -1.81
N ARG A 29 9.13 -8.13 -3.02
CA ARG A 29 10.19 -7.83 -3.99
C ARG A 29 11.36 -7.11 -3.30
N GLY A 30 12.58 -7.59 -3.53
CA GLY A 30 13.81 -7.02 -2.95
C GLY A 30 14.03 -5.55 -3.32
N LEU A 31 15.04 -4.93 -2.70
CA LEU A 31 15.35 -3.49 -2.80
C LEU A 31 15.87 -3.01 -4.17
N HIS A 32 15.80 -3.86 -5.18
CA HIS A 32 16.27 -3.53 -6.52
C HIS A 32 15.19 -2.73 -7.26
N MET A 33 15.55 -1.49 -7.63
CA MET A 33 14.74 -0.72 -8.57
C MET A 33 14.67 -1.48 -9.89
N ARG A 34 13.50 -1.43 -10.53
CA ARG A 34 13.44 -1.89 -11.92
C ARG A 34 14.16 -0.84 -12.78
N VAL A 35 14.79 -1.26 -13.86
CA VAL A 35 15.29 -0.31 -14.86
C VAL A 35 14.07 0.31 -15.55
N PRO A 36 13.99 1.64 -15.70
CA PRO A 36 12.97 2.25 -16.54
C PRO A 36 13.08 1.71 -17.97
N PRO A 37 12.00 1.75 -18.78
CA PRO A 37 12.07 1.32 -20.17
C PRO A 37 13.27 1.94 -20.91
N HIS A 38 13.91 1.18 -21.80
CA HIS A 38 15.13 1.60 -22.52
C HIS A 38 15.01 2.94 -23.28
N GLU A 39 13.79 3.45 -23.47
CA GLU A 39 13.46 4.64 -24.25
C GLU A 39 13.28 5.94 -23.41
N GLY A 40 13.56 5.92 -22.11
CA GLY A 40 13.59 7.14 -21.27
C GLY A 40 12.65 7.13 -20.06
N LYS A 41 12.31 8.33 -19.57
CA LYS A 41 11.49 8.52 -18.35
C LYS A 41 10.03 8.20 -18.61
N VAL A 42 9.38 7.56 -17.64
CA VAL A 42 7.94 7.27 -17.73
C VAL A 42 7.13 8.55 -17.55
N MET A 43 6.31 8.89 -18.54
CA MET A 43 5.47 10.08 -18.54
C MET A 43 4.23 9.89 -17.65
N LEU A 44 4.08 10.77 -16.67
CA LEU A 44 2.97 10.81 -15.73
C LEU A 44 2.14 12.09 -15.91
N ARG A 45 0.83 11.99 -15.65
CA ARG A 45 -0.08 13.11 -15.54
C ARG A 45 -0.65 13.17 -14.11
N PRO A 46 -0.54 14.29 -13.38
CA PRO A 46 -1.10 14.38 -12.04
C PRO A 46 -2.62 14.39 -12.06
N VAL A 47 -3.24 13.61 -11.15
CA VAL A 47 -4.70 13.53 -10.99
C VAL A 47 -5.07 13.63 -9.52
N GLY A 48 -6.11 14.41 -9.23
CA GLY A 48 -6.46 14.79 -7.86
C GLY A 48 -5.27 15.43 -7.14
N ASP A 49 -5.14 15.13 -5.84
CA ASP A 49 -4.16 15.76 -4.95
C ASP A 49 -2.92 14.90 -4.65
N ARG A 50 -2.93 13.62 -5.04
CA ARG A 50 -1.87 12.66 -4.65
C ARG A 50 -1.63 11.51 -5.60
N GLN A 51 -2.28 11.50 -6.76
CA GLN A 51 -2.20 10.38 -7.71
C GLN A 51 -1.62 10.83 -9.05
N PHE A 52 -1.20 9.84 -9.82
CA PHE A 52 -0.74 9.99 -11.18
C PHE A 52 -1.43 8.97 -12.07
N THR A 53 -1.76 9.37 -13.30
CA THR A 53 -2.03 8.45 -14.40
C THR A 53 -0.80 8.35 -15.30
N TYR A 54 -0.69 7.25 -16.03
CA TYR A 54 0.38 7.02 -17.00
C TYR A 54 -0.09 7.46 -18.38
N VAL A 55 0.69 8.28 -19.10
CA VAL A 55 0.28 8.74 -20.44
C VAL A 55 0.17 7.58 -21.42
N ASN A 56 1.12 6.65 -21.38
CA ASN A 56 1.11 5.40 -22.15
C ASN A 56 0.87 4.23 -21.18
N TYR A 57 -0.37 4.08 -20.72
CA TYR A 57 -0.69 3.08 -19.71
C TYR A 57 -0.43 1.66 -20.22
N ASN A 58 0.37 0.92 -19.45
CA ASN A 58 0.58 -0.51 -19.63
C ASN A 58 0.33 -1.20 -18.28
N PRO A 59 -0.60 -2.17 -18.19
CA PRO A 59 -0.88 -2.88 -16.95
C PRO A 59 0.32 -3.65 -16.40
N LYS A 60 1.18 -4.19 -17.28
CA LYS A 60 2.44 -4.87 -16.93
C LYS A 60 3.64 -3.92 -16.83
N GLY A 61 3.41 -2.63 -17.09
CA GLY A 61 4.44 -1.60 -17.18
C GLY A 61 5.04 -1.18 -15.84
N TYR A 62 5.95 -0.21 -15.94
CA TYR A 62 6.70 0.34 -14.82
C TYR A 62 5.82 1.22 -13.91
N LYS A 63 5.66 0.83 -12.63
CA LYS A 63 4.71 1.48 -11.71
C LYS A 63 5.36 2.42 -10.70
N TYR A 64 4.89 3.66 -10.64
CA TYR A 64 5.48 4.69 -9.75
C TYR A 64 5.38 4.32 -8.27
N GLY A 65 4.24 3.79 -7.82
CA GLY A 65 4.04 3.45 -6.40
C GLY A 65 4.99 2.37 -5.89
N SER A 66 5.38 1.42 -6.75
CA SER A 66 6.39 0.41 -6.43
C SER A 66 7.77 1.02 -6.31
N GLN A 67 8.17 1.88 -7.26
CA GLN A 67 9.49 2.51 -7.25
C GLN A 67 9.66 3.49 -6.09
N VAL A 68 8.65 4.31 -5.81
CA VAL A 68 8.67 5.22 -4.66
C VAL A 68 8.87 4.44 -3.36
N GLY A 69 8.22 3.28 -3.20
CA GLY A 69 8.45 2.43 -2.04
C GLY A 69 9.90 1.96 -1.90
N ILE A 70 10.56 1.61 -3.01
CA ILE A 70 11.97 1.19 -3.03
C ILE A 70 12.89 2.38 -2.71
N ILE A 71 12.66 3.53 -3.35
CA ILE A 71 13.46 4.76 -3.14
C ILE A 71 13.41 5.17 -1.66
N ILE A 72 12.22 5.21 -1.06
CA ILE A 72 12.05 5.57 0.36
C ILE A 72 12.81 4.59 1.26
N LYS A 73 12.76 3.28 1.01
CA LYS A 73 13.49 2.28 1.80
C LYS A 73 15.01 2.42 1.69
N ARG A 74 15.51 2.60 0.47
CA ARG A 74 16.95 2.79 0.20
C ARG A 74 17.49 4.07 0.83
N LEU A 75 16.67 5.13 0.80
CA LEU A 75 16.99 6.43 1.38
C LEU A 75 16.31 6.62 2.74
N TYR A 76 16.12 5.56 3.52
CA TYR A 76 15.59 5.71 4.87
C TYR A 76 16.63 6.41 5.76
N PRO A 77 16.31 7.55 6.41
CA PRO A 77 17.28 8.29 7.20
C PRO A 77 17.79 7.54 8.43
N GLY A 78 17.01 6.57 8.94
CA GLY A 78 17.27 5.92 10.22
C GLY A 78 16.92 6.86 11.38
N GLU A 79 17.85 7.02 12.31
CA GLU A 79 17.75 7.99 13.38
C GLU A 79 18.01 9.41 12.86
N VAL A 80 17.19 10.36 13.34
CA VAL A 80 17.26 11.78 13.03
C VAL A 80 17.41 12.60 14.31
N LYS A 81 18.20 13.67 14.19
CA LYS A 81 18.38 14.67 15.24
C LYS A 81 17.51 15.88 14.89
N ILE A 82 16.67 16.27 15.82
CA ILE A 82 15.80 17.45 15.70
C ILE A 82 16.47 18.54 16.51
N CYS A 83 16.70 19.68 15.85
CA CYS A 83 17.28 20.86 16.46
C CYS A 83 16.22 21.93 16.71
N ASP A 84 16.43 22.74 17.73
CA ASP A 84 15.72 24.02 17.90
C ASP A 84 16.26 25.09 16.94
N ASP A 85 15.72 26.31 17.06
CA ASP A 85 16.08 27.45 16.21
C ASP A 85 17.54 27.90 16.43
N GLU A 86 18.13 27.63 17.60
CA GLU A 86 19.55 27.84 17.89
C GLU A 86 20.47 26.73 17.35
N GLY A 87 19.90 25.65 16.78
CA GLY A 87 20.63 24.53 16.22
C GLY A 87 21.03 23.46 17.24
N MET A 88 20.57 23.56 18.48
CA MET A 88 20.83 22.60 19.55
C MET A 88 19.91 21.39 19.42
N VAL A 89 20.47 20.19 19.60
CA VAL A 89 19.69 18.94 19.46
C VAL A 89 18.74 18.78 20.64
N VAL A 90 17.44 18.94 20.38
CA VAL A 90 16.37 18.80 21.38
C VAL A 90 15.82 17.38 21.47
N GLU A 91 15.84 16.63 20.36
CA GLU A 91 15.34 15.26 20.33
C GLU A 91 16.15 14.43 19.33
N THR A 92 16.42 13.18 19.69
CA THR A 92 16.97 12.19 18.77
C THR A 92 16.01 11.01 18.74
N ARG A 93 15.49 10.67 17.55
CA ARG A 93 14.49 9.61 17.38
C ARG A 93 14.53 8.99 15.99
N ALA A 94 13.83 7.87 15.81
CA ALA A 94 13.62 7.31 14.48
C ALA A 94 12.88 8.30 13.55
N ALA A 95 13.21 8.26 12.25
CA ALA A 95 12.41 8.88 11.22
C ALA A 95 11.09 8.13 11.05
N LEU A 96 9.97 8.81 11.31
CA LEU A 96 8.62 8.26 11.29
C LEU A 96 7.74 8.91 10.21
N THR A 97 8.09 10.11 9.79
CA THR A 97 7.31 10.95 8.88
C THR A 97 8.11 11.38 7.67
N TRP A 98 7.44 11.83 6.62
CA TRP A 98 8.12 12.42 5.47
C TRP A 98 8.93 13.67 5.84
N HIS A 99 8.46 14.45 6.82
CA HIS A 99 9.19 15.64 7.27
C HIS A 99 10.56 15.27 7.90
N ASP A 100 10.67 14.08 8.51
CA ASP A 100 11.92 13.64 9.11
C ASP A 100 13.07 13.45 8.09
N TYR A 101 12.73 13.24 6.81
CA TYR A 101 13.71 13.13 5.73
C TYR A 101 14.43 14.46 5.43
N PHE A 102 13.96 15.58 5.98
CA PHE A 102 14.60 16.88 5.83
C PHE A 102 15.69 17.13 6.87
N TYR A 103 15.69 16.45 8.02
CA TYR A 103 16.66 16.68 9.10
C TYR A 103 18.03 16.08 8.81
N LYS A 104 18.10 14.99 8.05
CA LYS A 104 19.36 14.33 7.72
C LYS A 104 19.85 14.74 6.34
N LYS A 105 21.14 15.02 6.23
CA LYS A 105 21.86 15.31 4.99
C LYS A 105 22.83 14.17 4.67
N ASP A 106 23.03 13.91 3.39
CA ASP A 106 24.06 13.00 2.90
C ASP A 106 25.45 13.69 2.87
N GLU A 107 26.46 12.95 2.42
CA GLU A 107 27.86 13.41 2.32
C GLU A 107 28.02 14.63 1.41
N LEU A 108 27.09 14.85 0.49
CA LEU A 108 27.06 15.99 -0.43
C LEU A 108 26.25 17.18 0.14
N GLY A 109 25.80 17.09 1.39
CA GLY A 109 25.00 18.10 2.05
C GLY A 109 23.54 18.17 1.58
N LEU A 110 23.08 17.21 0.78
CA LEU A 110 21.70 17.15 0.31
C LEU A 110 20.81 16.44 1.32
N THR A 111 19.64 17.02 1.62
CA THR A 111 18.68 16.33 2.47
C THR A 111 18.20 15.04 1.83
N TYR A 112 17.92 14.02 2.64
CA TYR A 112 17.39 12.74 2.15
C TYR A 112 16.05 12.95 1.41
N ALA A 113 15.24 13.92 1.84
CA ALA A 113 14.02 14.32 1.14
C ALA A 113 14.29 14.82 -0.29
N ARG A 114 15.36 15.61 -0.48
CA ARG A 114 15.77 16.07 -1.81
C ARG A 114 16.25 14.90 -2.68
N ARG A 115 16.99 13.95 -2.11
CA ARG A 115 17.47 12.74 -2.81
C ARG A 115 16.31 11.87 -3.28
N VAL A 116 15.31 11.61 -2.44
CA VAL A 116 14.10 10.87 -2.81
C VAL A 116 13.39 11.53 -4.01
N LYS A 117 13.24 12.86 -4.00
CA LYS A 117 12.62 13.59 -5.11
C LYS A 117 13.46 13.54 -6.39
N GLN A 118 14.79 13.67 -6.28
CA GLN A 118 15.69 13.57 -7.42
C GLN A 118 15.65 12.17 -8.07
N GLU A 119 15.68 11.10 -7.26
CA GLU A 119 15.55 9.74 -7.76
C GLU A 119 14.17 9.48 -8.39
N PHE A 120 13.10 10.05 -7.83
CA PHE A 120 11.80 9.95 -8.47
C PHE A 120 11.78 10.61 -9.85
N TRP A 121 12.25 11.85 -9.95
CA TRP A 121 12.26 12.60 -11.22
C TRP A 121 13.37 12.18 -12.19
N SER A 122 14.31 11.32 -11.80
CA SER A 122 15.21 10.65 -12.74
C SER A 122 14.52 9.50 -13.49
N LEU A 123 13.49 8.89 -12.88
CA LEU A 123 12.73 7.77 -13.46
C LEU A 123 11.44 8.21 -14.16
N PHE A 124 10.82 9.28 -13.68
CA PHE A 124 9.52 9.77 -14.14
C PHE A 124 9.62 11.20 -14.67
N THR A 125 8.71 11.56 -15.57
CA THR A 125 8.60 12.90 -16.12
C THR A 125 7.14 13.32 -16.26
N THR A 126 6.90 14.60 -16.50
CA THR A 126 5.57 15.16 -16.75
C THR A 126 5.67 16.34 -17.72
N THR A 127 4.54 16.86 -18.18
CA THR A 127 4.52 18.01 -19.09
C THR A 127 4.96 19.28 -18.35
N ARG A 128 5.49 20.29 -19.07
CA ARG A 128 5.88 21.59 -18.46
C ARG A 128 4.70 22.27 -17.74
N ALA A 129 3.49 22.13 -18.27
CA ALA A 129 2.27 22.66 -17.67
C ALA A 129 1.93 22.00 -16.32
N ASP A 130 2.28 20.72 -16.15
CA ASP A 130 1.89 19.93 -15.00
C ASP A 130 2.93 19.93 -13.86
N VAL A 131 4.17 20.40 -14.08
CA VAL A 131 5.30 20.26 -13.13
C VAL A 131 4.95 20.71 -11.71
N ARG A 132 4.28 21.86 -11.53
CA ARG A 132 3.90 22.36 -10.20
C ARG A 132 2.90 21.44 -9.51
N ARG A 133 1.87 20.99 -10.24
CA ARG A 133 0.84 20.09 -9.71
C ARG A 133 1.43 18.71 -9.41
N ALA A 134 2.24 18.18 -10.31
CA ALA A 134 2.93 16.92 -10.15
C ALA A 134 3.86 16.91 -8.93
N SER A 135 4.58 18.01 -8.70
CA SER A 135 5.42 18.16 -7.50
C SER A 135 4.59 18.12 -6.21
N ARG A 136 3.45 18.84 -6.16
CA ARG A 136 2.53 18.78 -5.00
C ARG A 136 1.95 17.38 -4.80
N ASN A 137 1.51 16.72 -5.87
CA ASN A 137 0.98 15.36 -5.78
C ASN A 137 2.02 14.37 -5.23
N LEU A 138 3.29 14.51 -5.65
CA LEU A 138 4.38 13.70 -5.11
C LEU A 138 4.58 13.96 -3.61
N GLU A 139 4.63 15.22 -3.17
CA GLU A 139 4.77 15.56 -1.75
C GLU A 139 3.64 14.95 -0.91
N THR A 140 2.39 15.14 -1.30
CA THR A 140 1.23 14.56 -0.59
C THR A 140 1.24 13.03 -0.62
N TYR A 141 1.69 12.42 -1.72
CA TYR A 141 1.87 10.97 -1.80
C TYR A 141 2.94 10.47 -0.83
N LEU A 142 4.10 11.14 -0.74
CA LEU A 142 5.22 10.77 0.12
C LEU A 142 4.84 10.84 1.60
N VAL A 143 4.09 11.87 2.03
CA VAL A 143 3.58 11.98 3.41
C VAL A 143 2.83 10.71 3.82
N LYS A 144 1.90 10.25 2.99
CA LYS A 144 1.16 9.00 3.27
C LYS A 144 2.07 7.78 3.16
N ARG A 145 2.91 7.71 2.13
CA ARG A 145 3.67 6.52 1.81
C ARG A 145 4.72 6.18 2.87
N VAL A 146 5.36 7.19 3.47
CA VAL A 146 6.31 6.99 4.58
C VAL A 146 5.59 6.42 5.81
N SER A 147 4.46 7.00 6.21
CA SER A 147 3.67 6.49 7.33
C SER A 147 3.23 5.03 7.13
N ASP A 148 2.71 4.73 5.93
CA ASP A 148 2.33 3.35 5.56
C ASP A 148 3.55 2.41 5.57
N LEU A 149 4.73 2.85 5.14
CA LEU A 149 5.97 2.07 5.16
C LEU A 149 6.37 1.69 6.58
N ILE A 150 6.42 2.66 7.51
CA ILE A 150 6.81 2.41 8.90
C ILE A 150 5.84 1.44 9.57
N TYR A 151 4.55 1.60 9.33
CA TYR A 151 3.55 0.66 9.81
C TYR A 151 3.74 -0.76 9.24
N GLN A 152 4.00 -0.87 7.94
CA GLN A 152 4.25 -2.15 7.29
C GLN A 152 5.54 -2.82 7.77
N ALA A 153 6.57 -2.05 8.10
CA ALA A 153 7.82 -2.56 8.67
C ALA A 153 7.56 -3.29 10.00
N ARG A 154 6.69 -2.72 10.85
CA ARG A 154 6.28 -3.35 12.11
C ARG A 154 5.56 -4.67 11.84
N LEU A 155 4.58 -4.68 10.93
CA LEU A 155 3.82 -5.89 10.61
C LEU A 155 4.73 -6.98 10.04
N ASP A 156 5.67 -6.63 9.17
CA ASP A 156 6.63 -7.59 8.61
C ASP A 156 7.49 -8.23 9.70
N ALA A 157 7.93 -7.44 10.69
CA ALA A 157 8.70 -7.98 11.81
C ALA A 157 7.88 -8.94 12.67
N VAL A 158 6.62 -8.59 12.96
CA VAL A 158 5.68 -9.47 13.67
C VAL A 158 5.47 -10.78 12.91
N LYS A 159 5.23 -10.71 11.61
CA LYS A 159 5.03 -11.92 10.78
C LYS A 159 6.27 -12.79 10.72
N LYS A 160 7.45 -12.16 10.64
CA LYS A 160 8.74 -12.86 10.66
C LYS A 160 8.98 -13.57 11.99
N HIS A 161 8.53 -13.00 13.10
CA HIS A 161 8.68 -13.59 14.43
C HIS A 161 7.65 -14.70 14.70
N GLU A 162 6.38 -14.43 14.40
CA GLU A 162 5.23 -15.25 14.83
C GLU A 162 4.74 -16.24 13.76
N GLY A 163 5.20 -16.11 12.50
CA GLY A 163 4.73 -16.95 11.40
C GLY A 163 3.25 -16.73 11.06
N CYS A 164 2.73 -15.51 11.23
CA CYS A 164 1.31 -15.21 11.10
C CYS A 164 0.95 -14.37 9.85
N ASP A 165 -0.35 -14.20 9.59
CA ASP A 165 -0.82 -13.34 8.50
C ASP A 165 -0.95 -11.84 8.88
N ASP A 166 -1.31 -11.00 7.90
CA ASP A 166 -1.46 -9.56 8.11
C ASP A 166 -2.57 -9.18 9.10
N ASN A 167 -3.60 -10.01 9.26
CA ASN A 167 -4.69 -9.74 10.19
C ASN A 167 -4.26 -10.08 11.63
N GLN A 168 -3.61 -11.22 11.82
CA GLN A 168 -3.05 -11.62 13.11
C GLN A 168 -1.91 -10.68 13.55
N ALA A 169 -1.01 -10.31 12.64
CA ALA A 169 0.12 -9.44 12.93
C ALA A 169 -0.28 -8.03 13.40
N ARG A 170 -1.48 -7.58 13.02
CA ARG A 170 -2.04 -6.31 13.51
C ARG A 170 -2.26 -6.33 15.00
N ASP A 171 -2.45 -7.51 15.60
CA ASP A 171 -2.86 -7.66 16.98
C ASP A 171 -1.77 -7.99 17.98
N ILE A 172 -0.67 -8.54 17.49
CA ILE A 172 0.46 -8.92 18.31
C ILE A 172 1.33 -7.71 18.69
N GLU A 173 1.90 -7.77 19.89
CA GLU A 173 2.90 -6.85 20.43
C GLU A 173 4.15 -7.65 20.76
N LEU A 174 5.24 -7.36 20.06
CA LEU A 174 6.55 -7.94 20.36
C LEU A 174 7.30 -7.08 21.38
N THR A 175 8.23 -7.71 22.11
CA THR A 175 9.24 -7.01 22.89
C THR A 175 10.28 -6.37 21.97
N GLU A 176 11.12 -5.49 22.54
CA GLU A 176 12.17 -4.80 21.78
C GLU A 176 13.18 -5.80 21.21
N GLU A 177 13.59 -6.78 22.02
CA GLU A 177 14.53 -7.84 21.65
C GLU A 177 14.00 -8.71 20.51
N GLN A 178 12.70 -8.99 20.53
CA GLN A 178 12.02 -9.74 19.46
C GLN A 178 12.01 -8.92 18.16
N TYR A 179 11.66 -7.63 18.20
CA TYR A 179 11.73 -6.77 17.02
C TYR A 179 13.16 -6.65 16.46
N LEU A 180 14.17 -6.52 17.32
CA LEU A 180 15.57 -6.39 16.92
C LEU A 180 16.06 -7.59 16.09
N LYS A 181 15.61 -8.81 16.42
CA LYS A 181 15.91 -10.05 15.66
C LYS A 181 15.26 -10.08 14.28
N CYS A 182 14.22 -9.28 14.06
CA CYS A 182 13.41 -9.29 12.85
C CYS A 182 13.71 -8.13 11.89
N ARG A 183 14.92 -7.55 11.95
CA ARG A 183 15.33 -6.45 11.07
C ARG A 183 15.09 -6.78 9.58
N PRO A 184 14.52 -5.83 8.81
CA PRO A 184 14.38 -5.98 7.37
C PRO A 184 15.72 -5.78 6.65
N ASP A 185 15.73 -6.04 5.34
CA ASP A 185 16.88 -5.85 4.46
C ASP A 185 17.21 -4.37 4.16
N TRP A 186 16.37 -3.43 4.61
CA TRP A 186 16.54 -1.98 4.44
C TRP A 186 16.69 -1.23 5.76
N GLY A 187 17.21 -0.01 5.66
CA GLY A 187 17.52 0.82 6.82
C GLY A 187 18.78 0.36 7.56
N THR A 188 19.36 1.26 8.35
CA THR A 188 20.54 0.95 9.16
C THR A 188 20.16 0.17 10.42
N ARG A 189 21.14 -0.46 11.07
CA ARG A 189 20.92 -1.19 12.33
C ARG A 189 20.43 -0.25 13.43
N GLU A 190 21.00 0.95 13.48
CA GLU A 190 20.68 2.01 14.44
C GLU A 190 19.27 2.55 14.18
N GLY A 191 18.93 2.81 12.91
CA GLY A 191 17.59 3.23 12.51
C GLY A 191 16.52 2.18 12.86
N TRP A 192 16.83 0.90 12.68
CA TRP A 192 15.93 -0.18 13.11
C TRP A 192 15.78 -0.23 14.63
N ALA A 193 16.87 -0.13 15.39
CA ALA A 193 16.81 -0.11 16.85
C ALA A 193 15.96 1.05 17.36
N ALA A 194 16.12 2.25 16.78
CA ALA A 194 15.28 3.41 17.12
C ALA A 194 13.78 3.17 16.82
N LEU A 195 13.45 2.47 15.72
CA LEU A 195 12.07 2.07 15.42
C LEU A 195 11.52 1.05 16.42
N CYS A 196 12.32 0.05 16.81
CA CYS A 196 11.95 -0.95 17.80
C CYS A 196 11.59 -0.28 19.12
N LYS A 197 12.48 0.59 19.63
CA LYS A 197 12.26 1.40 20.82
C LYS A 197 11.01 2.27 20.72
N TYR A 198 10.73 2.84 19.55
CA TYR A 198 9.51 3.61 19.33
C TYR A 198 8.25 2.72 19.44
N TRP A 199 8.23 1.55 18.81
CA TRP A 199 7.05 0.67 18.84
C TRP A 199 6.80 0.03 20.20
N THR A 200 7.82 -0.11 21.04
CA THR A 200 7.69 -0.61 22.42
C THR A 200 7.40 0.49 23.44
N SER A 201 7.51 1.77 23.05
CA SER A 201 7.21 2.90 23.92
C SER A 201 5.72 2.97 24.31
N GLU A 202 5.45 3.39 25.54
CA GLU A 202 4.08 3.60 26.01
C GLU A 202 3.31 4.61 25.16
N LYS A 203 3.98 5.68 24.71
CA LYS A 203 3.41 6.68 23.79
C LYS A 203 2.86 6.04 22.51
N TYR A 204 3.58 5.08 21.92
CA TYR A 204 3.08 4.37 20.73
C TYR A 204 1.93 3.43 21.07
N LYS A 205 2.04 2.67 22.16
CA LYS A 205 0.98 1.74 22.60
C LYS A 205 -0.33 2.47 22.89
N GLU A 206 -0.29 3.62 23.57
CA GLU A 206 -1.44 4.48 23.80
C GLU A 206 -2.07 4.97 22.49
N LYS A 207 -1.25 5.53 21.59
CA LYS A 207 -1.72 5.96 20.27
C LYS A 207 -2.38 4.81 19.50
N ARG A 208 -1.81 3.60 19.56
CA ARG A 208 -2.36 2.40 18.90
C ARG A 208 -3.67 1.95 19.54
N ARG A 209 -3.76 1.91 20.88
CA ARG A 209 -5.00 1.58 21.61
C ARG A 209 -6.13 2.54 21.24
N ALA A 210 -5.84 3.85 21.22
CA ALA A 210 -6.80 4.87 20.82
C ALA A 210 -7.25 4.72 19.36
N ALA A 211 -6.31 4.52 18.42
CA ALA A 211 -6.64 4.30 17.01
C ALA A 211 -7.51 3.06 16.80
N ARG A 212 -7.22 1.95 17.50
CA ARG A 212 -8.06 0.74 17.46
C ARG A 212 -9.46 0.99 18.01
N ALA A 213 -9.56 1.64 19.17
CA ALA A 213 -10.85 1.97 19.77
C ALA A 213 -11.69 2.84 18.84
N ALA A 214 -11.07 3.77 18.11
CA ALA A 214 -11.73 4.56 17.07
C ALA A 214 -12.19 3.70 15.89
N CYS A 215 -11.33 2.80 15.38
CA CYS A 215 -11.69 1.92 14.27
C CYS A 215 -12.85 0.98 14.62
N LEU A 216 -12.90 0.40 15.82
CA LEU A 216 -14.00 -0.48 16.26
C LEU A 216 -15.35 0.25 16.35
N LYS A 217 -15.35 1.57 16.56
CA LYS A 217 -16.56 2.41 16.61
C LYS A 217 -17.11 2.75 15.22
N SER A 218 -16.37 2.47 14.13
CA SER A 218 -16.79 2.82 12.77
C SER A 218 -16.75 1.60 11.85
N ALA A 219 -17.90 1.21 11.28
CA ALA A 219 -17.90 0.20 10.21
C ALA A 219 -17.01 0.66 9.04
N ASP A 220 -15.97 -0.11 8.73
CA ASP A 220 -14.96 0.23 7.71
C ASP A 220 -15.55 0.14 6.30
N VAL A 221 -16.08 1.27 5.84
CA VAL A 221 -16.52 1.52 4.46
C VAL A 221 -15.36 1.87 3.53
N ALA A 222 -14.18 2.14 4.09
CA ALA A 222 -13.00 2.62 3.38
C ALA A 222 -12.12 1.47 2.86
N GLN A 223 -12.27 0.25 3.39
CA GLN A 223 -11.52 -0.90 2.92
C GLN A 223 -11.75 -1.15 1.42
N ASN A 224 -10.65 -1.16 0.67
CA ASN A 224 -10.66 -1.58 -0.73
C ASN A 224 -10.30 -3.07 -0.79
N ARG A 225 -10.96 -3.82 -1.67
CA ARG A 225 -10.73 -5.26 -1.86
C ARG A 225 -9.92 -5.58 -3.12
N GLY A 226 -9.62 -4.57 -3.95
CA GLY A 226 -8.82 -4.68 -5.18
C GLY A 226 -7.30 -4.62 -5.00
N GLY A 227 -6.77 -4.74 -3.77
CA GLY A 227 -5.34 -4.63 -3.50
C GLY A 227 -4.81 -3.19 -3.49
N SER A 228 -3.51 -3.02 -3.75
CA SER A 228 -2.79 -1.73 -3.63
C SER A 228 -2.97 -0.78 -4.81
N MET A 229 -3.86 -1.08 -5.77
CA MET A 229 -4.02 -0.29 -6.99
C MET A 229 -4.68 1.05 -6.67
N PRO A 230 -4.05 2.19 -7.03
CA PRO A 230 -4.65 3.51 -6.86
C PRO A 230 -5.93 3.66 -7.70
N TRP A 231 -6.80 4.59 -7.30
CA TRP A 231 -8.04 4.92 -8.03
C TRP A 231 -7.77 5.25 -9.50
N ALA A 232 -6.83 6.16 -9.74
CA ALA A 232 -6.48 6.61 -11.09
C ALA A 232 -5.98 5.44 -11.96
N GLU A 233 -5.22 4.52 -11.37
CA GLU A 233 -4.76 3.33 -12.09
C GLU A 233 -5.90 2.32 -12.32
N THR A 234 -6.82 2.18 -11.37
CA THR A 234 -8.03 1.35 -11.56
C THR A 234 -8.84 1.83 -12.75
N GLN A 235 -9.01 3.14 -12.91
CA GLN A 235 -9.67 3.73 -14.09
C GLN A 235 -8.94 3.36 -15.38
N GLN A 236 -7.62 3.54 -15.43
CA GLN A 236 -6.84 3.19 -16.62
C GLN A 236 -6.89 1.70 -16.95
N LEU A 237 -6.95 0.83 -15.95
CA LEU A 237 -7.09 -0.61 -16.16
C LEU A 237 -8.47 -0.99 -16.70
N LEU A 238 -9.54 -0.36 -16.19
CA LEU A 238 -10.90 -0.56 -16.71
C LEU A 238 -11.01 -0.12 -18.17
N GLU A 239 -10.50 1.07 -18.48
CA GLU A 239 -10.44 1.61 -19.84
C GLU A 239 -9.67 0.69 -20.78
N HIS A 240 -8.46 0.26 -20.37
CA HIS A 240 -7.61 -0.60 -21.17
C HIS A 240 -8.25 -1.96 -21.48
N LYS A 241 -8.95 -2.56 -20.51
CA LYS A 241 -9.54 -3.91 -20.68
C LYS A 241 -10.91 -3.91 -21.36
N PHE A 242 -11.71 -2.89 -21.12
CA PHE A 242 -13.14 -2.93 -21.42
C PHE A 242 -13.64 -1.71 -22.21
N GLY A 243 -12.75 -0.77 -22.55
CA GLY A 243 -13.05 0.42 -23.34
C GLY A 243 -13.34 1.68 -22.52
N PRO A 244 -13.35 2.85 -23.19
CA PRO A 244 -13.35 4.18 -22.57
C PRO A 244 -14.62 4.54 -21.80
N GLU A 245 -15.72 3.80 -21.99
CA GLU A 245 -16.99 4.07 -21.29
C GLU A 245 -17.06 3.45 -19.89
N LYS A 246 -16.15 2.54 -19.57
CA LYS A 246 -16.18 1.76 -18.31
C LYS A 246 -15.54 2.40 -17.07
N PRO A 247 -14.57 3.32 -17.14
CA PRO A 247 -13.90 3.88 -15.96
C PRO A 247 -14.70 4.99 -15.26
N GLY A 248 -16.03 4.99 -15.35
CA GLY A 248 -16.90 5.94 -14.65
C GLY A 248 -16.72 5.88 -13.13
N THR A 249 -17.03 6.98 -12.44
CA THR A 249 -16.83 7.12 -10.98
C THR A 249 -17.52 6.02 -10.19
N LEU A 250 -18.79 5.73 -10.48
CA LEU A 250 -19.56 4.71 -9.76
C LEU A 250 -19.00 3.31 -10.00
N ASN A 251 -18.67 2.96 -11.25
CA ASN A 251 -18.12 1.65 -11.57
C ASN A 251 -16.73 1.48 -10.93
N THR A 252 -15.87 2.49 -11.02
CA THR A 252 -14.54 2.47 -10.38
C THR A 252 -14.65 2.26 -8.87
N TYR A 253 -15.54 2.99 -8.21
CA TYR A 253 -15.80 2.79 -6.79
C TYR A 253 -16.26 1.36 -6.50
N ALA A 254 -17.23 0.85 -7.26
CA ALA A 254 -17.75 -0.51 -7.11
C ALA A 254 -16.62 -1.54 -7.24
N VAL A 255 -15.82 -1.46 -8.30
CA VAL A 255 -14.68 -2.35 -8.58
C VAL A 255 -13.63 -2.29 -7.47
N MET A 256 -13.31 -1.12 -6.94
CA MET A 256 -12.34 -1.01 -5.84
C MET A 256 -12.85 -1.65 -4.54
N LYS A 257 -14.17 -1.62 -4.31
CA LYS A 257 -14.81 -2.18 -3.10
C LYS A 257 -15.13 -3.67 -3.20
N SER A 258 -15.49 -4.16 -4.37
CA SER A 258 -15.74 -5.59 -4.63
C SER A 258 -14.43 -6.34 -4.92
N GLY A 259 -13.46 -5.68 -5.56
CA GLY A 259 -12.19 -6.21 -6.01
C GLY A 259 -12.16 -6.45 -7.52
N PHE A 260 -11.06 -6.06 -8.19
CA PHE A 260 -10.93 -6.15 -9.65
C PHE A 260 -11.09 -7.58 -10.20
N LYS A 261 -10.77 -8.60 -9.41
CA LYS A 261 -10.98 -10.01 -9.78
C LYS A 261 -12.45 -10.40 -9.95
N ASN A 262 -13.36 -9.58 -9.43
CA ASN A 262 -14.82 -9.79 -9.46
C ASN A 262 -15.49 -8.90 -10.52
N VAL A 263 -14.75 -8.46 -11.53
CA VAL A 263 -15.27 -7.72 -12.68
C VAL A 263 -15.63 -8.71 -13.78
N ASP A 264 -16.85 -8.60 -14.31
CA ASP A 264 -17.32 -9.46 -15.40
C ASP A 264 -16.68 -9.13 -16.76
N SER A 265 -16.99 -9.93 -17.78
CA SER A 265 -16.48 -9.74 -19.15
C SER A 265 -16.90 -8.41 -19.78
N THR A 266 -17.93 -7.74 -19.24
CA THR A 266 -18.45 -6.45 -19.72
C THR A 266 -17.85 -5.25 -18.99
N GLY A 267 -16.95 -5.49 -18.02
CA GLY A 267 -16.31 -4.46 -17.21
C GLY A 267 -17.16 -3.97 -16.03
N LYS A 268 -18.24 -4.67 -15.66
CA LYS A 268 -19.08 -4.32 -14.51
C LYS A 268 -18.62 -5.02 -13.24
N SER A 269 -18.66 -4.30 -12.12
CA SER A 269 -18.36 -4.84 -10.80
C SER A 269 -19.45 -5.81 -10.31
N ALA A 270 -19.05 -6.91 -9.66
CA ALA A 270 -19.92 -7.65 -8.76
C ALA A 270 -20.43 -6.79 -7.58
N PRO A 271 -21.50 -7.21 -6.87
CA PRO A 271 -21.98 -6.52 -5.68
C PRO A 271 -20.88 -6.29 -4.63
N ILE A 272 -20.92 -5.13 -3.96
CA ILE A 272 -19.99 -4.84 -2.87
C ILE A 272 -20.42 -5.66 -1.64
N PRO A 273 -19.55 -6.52 -1.08
CA PRO A 273 -19.93 -7.36 0.06
C PRO A 273 -20.21 -6.56 1.34
N ASN A 274 -19.61 -5.36 1.48
CA ASN A 274 -19.89 -4.46 2.58
C ASN A 274 -21.18 -3.68 2.32
N GLN A 275 -22.24 -4.00 3.07
CA GLN A 275 -23.57 -3.39 2.91
C GLN A 275 -23.56 -1.86 3.02
N LYS A 276 -22.76 -1.27 3.93
CA LYS A 276 -22.69 0.18 4.10
C LYS A 276 -21.97 0.85 2.92
N ALA A 277 -20.97 0.19 2.34
CA ALA A 277 -20.33 0.65 1.10
C ALA A 277 -21.23 0.48 -0.13
N GLN A 278 -22.04 -0.60 -0.19
CA GLN A 278 -23.06 -0.81 -1.22
C GLN A 278 -24.14 0.29 -1.19
N LYS A 279 -24.61 0.67 0.02
CA LYS A 279 -25.58 1.76 0.19
C LYS A 279 -25.10 3.11 -0.37
N ARG A 280 -23.79 3.34 -0.44
CA ARG A 280 -23.22 4.56 -1.06
C ARG A 280 -23.32 4.58 -2.58
N LEU A 281 -23.47 3.42 -3.23
CA LEU A 281 -23.74 3.34 -4.68
C LEU A 281 -25.22 3.54 -4.99
N THR A 282 -26.10 3.02 -4.13
CA THR A 282 -27.56 3.09 -4.30
C THR A 282 -28.16 4.38 -3.75
N GLY A 283 -27.37 5.22 -3.09
CA GLY A 283 -27.78 6.46 -2.42
C GLY A 283 -28.10 7.64 -3.34
N ILE A 284 -28.72 7.38 -4.50
CA ILE A 284 -29.72 8.30 -5.07
C ILE A 284 -31.07 7.65 -4.75
N SER A 285 -31.59 7.97 -3.56
CA SER A 285 -33.02 8.09 -3.25
C SER A 285 -33.13 8.53 -1.80
N PHE A 286 -33.92 9.60 -1.61
CA PHE A 286 -34.27 10.23 -0.34
C PHE A 286 -35.01 9.28 0.60
#